data_AF-A0AAJ6P0F2-F1
#
_entry.id   AF-A0AAJ6P0F2-F1
#
_cell.length_a   1.000
_cell.length_b   1.000
_cell.length_c   1.000
_cell.angle_alpha   90.00
_cell.angle_beta   90.00
_cell.angle_gamma   90.00
#
_symmetry.space_group_name_H-M   'P 1'
#
loop_
_entity.id
_entity.type
_entity.pdbx_description
1 polymer ?
#
loop_
_entity_poly.entity_id
_entity_poly.type
_entity_poly.pdbx_seq_one_letter_code
_entity_poly.pdbx_strand_id
1 'polypeptide(L)'
;MSKTQLIKAIVLTAIYHNGKRYEIDDEIEVTEAEYNELSIYLKPQDEALKAQEQAKLEAKQKAEELAQQAEAEKQAMIERVSELEQLVQEKDAEIEKLTAELTTLTQAEAEKIQQDVTEKTAGHTHKTKEKGKK
;
A
#
# COMPACT_ATOMS: atom_id res chain seq x y z
N MET A 1 -44.61 12.32 3.00
CA MET A 1 -44.18 13.19 4.12
C MET A 1 -43.46 12.30 5.12
N SER A 2 -42.13 12.42 5.25
CA SER A 2 -41.40 11.72 6.30
C SER A 2 -41.91 12.20 7.66
N LYS A 3 -42.13 11.28 8.60
CA LYS A 3 -42.49 11.66 9.98
C LYS A 3 -41.26 12.28 10.61
N THR A 4 -41.35 13.54 11.00
CA THR A 4 -40.39 14.16 11.92
C THR A 4 -40.50 13.45 13.26
N GLN A 5 -39.42 12.81 13.71
CA GLN A 5 -39.38 12.19 15.04
C GLN A 5 -38.87 13.22 16.05
N LEU A 6 -39.59 13.35 17.16
CA LEU A 6 -39.19 14.15 18.32
C LEU A 6 -38.51 13.23 19.34
N ILE A 7 -37.38 13.68 19.87
CA ILE A 7 -36.57 13.03 20.88
C ILE A 7 -36.74 13.83 22.17
N LYS A 8 -37.06 13.13 23.25
CA LYS A 8 -36.95 13.70 24.60
C LYS A 8 -35.52 13.56 25.09
N ALA A 9 -34.96 14.69 25.50
CA ALA A 9 -33.63 14.77 26.06
C ALA A 9 -33.65 15.54 27.36
N ILE A 10 -32.62 15.32 28.17
CA ILE A 10 -32.38 16.05 29.40
C ILE A 10 -31.22 17.01 29.17
N VAL A 11 -31.41 18.26 29.59
CA VAL A 11 -30.44 19.33 29.43
C VAL A 11 -29.26 19.16 30.39
N LEU A 12 -28.03 19.15 29.89
CA LEU A 12 -26.81 19.04 30.69
C LEU A 12 -26.27 20.42 31.15
N THR A 13 -26.59 21.47 30.40
CA THR A 13 -26.20 22.86 30.65
C THR A 13 -27.35 23.79 30.25
N ALA A 14 -27.60 24.90 30.95
CA ALA A 14 -28.70 25.80 30.58
C ALA A 14 -28.60 26.27 29.11
N ILE A 15 -29.68 26.08 28.34
CA ILE A 15 -29.75 26.43 26.92
C ILE A 15 -31.01 27.25 26.60
N TYR A 16 -30.95 28.04 25.53
CA TYR A 16 -32.11 28.72 24.97
C TYR A 16 -32.48 28.08 23.63
N HIS A 17 -33.68 27.51 23.53
CA HIS A 17 -34.12 26.79 22.35
C HIS A 17 -35.63 26.99 22.14
N ASN A 18 -36.06 27.13 20.89
CA ASN A 18 -37.46 27.38 20.52
C ASN A 18 -38.13 28.51 21.31
N GLY A 19 -37.39 29.60 21.58
CA GLY A 19 -37.91 30.78 22.27
C GLY A 19 -38.07 30.62 23.78
N LYS A 20 -37.57 29.52 24.37
CA LYS A 20 -37.64 29.24 25.81
C LYS A 20 -36.26 28.89 26.37
N ARG A 21 -35.97 29.33 27.60
CA ARG A 21 -34.80 28.93 28.36
C ARG A 21 -35.09 27.64 29.13
N TYR A 22 -34.19 26.68 29.03
CA TYR A 22 -34.20 25.42 29.77
C TYR A 22 -32.99 25.42 30.72
N GLU A 23 -33.22 25.07 31.97
CA GLU A 23 -32.18 24.90 32.98
C GLU A 23 -31.60 23.48 32.93
N ILE A 24 -30.56 23.22 33.72
CA ILE A 24 -29.98 21.88 33.84
C ILE A 24 -31.03 20.90 34.37
N ASP A 25 -31.01 19.68 33.83
CA ASP A 25 -31.94 18.58 34.10
C ASP A 25 -33.39 18.81 33.65
N ASP A 26 -33.70 19.92 32.97
CA ASP A 26 -34.99 20.08 32.30
C ASP A 26 -35.13 19.10 31.13
N GLU A 27 -36.36 18.62 30.94
CA GLU A 27 -36.75 17.90 29.72
C GLU A 27 -36.97 18.87 28.57
N ILE A 28 -36.40 18.52 27.42
CA ILE A 28 -36.59 19.23 26.16
C ILE A 28 -36.95 18.24 25.06
N GLU A 29 -37.93 18.62 24.23
CA GLU A 29 -38.26 17.89 23.01
C GLU A 29 -37.61 18.59 21.83
N VAL A 30 -36.84 17.82 21.07
CA VAL A 30 -36.09 18.28 19.91
C VAL A 30 -36.27 17.29 18.77
N THR A 31 -36.15 17.74 17.52
CA THR A 31 -36.06 16.82 16.39
C THR A 31 -34.76 16.03 16.41
N GLU A 32 -34.70 14.90 15.68
CA GLU A 32 -33.44 14.14 15.54
C GLU A 32 -32.26 15.01 15.04
N ALA A 33 -32.52 15.92 14.10
CA ALA A 33 -31.49 16.83 13.60
C ALA A 33 -31.01 17.81 14.69
N GLU A 34 -31.93 18.46 15.39
CA GLU A 34 -31.61 19.38 16.49
C GLU A 34 -30.90 18.68 17.64
N TYR A 35 -31.32 17.45 17.96
CA TYR A 35 -30.66 16.63 18.98
C TYR A 35 -29.22 16.32 18.59
N ASN A 36 -28.94 15.95 17.33
CA ASN A 36 -27.57 15.71 16.86
C ASN A 36 -26.71 16.98 16.96
N GLU A 37 -27.25 18.15 16.60
CA GLU A 37 -26.55 19.44 16.70
C GLU A 37 -26.28 19.86 18.15
N LEU A 38 -27.23 19.58 19.05
CA LEU A 38 -27.17 19.92 20.47
C LEU A 38 -26.68 18.75 21.35
N SER A 39 -26.23 17.65 20.77
CA SER A 39 -25.88 16.39 21.45
C SER A 39 -24.79 16.54 22.52
N ILE A 40 -23.98 17.61 22.43
CA ILE A 40 -22.97 17.95 23.44
C ILE A 40 -23.63 18.48 24.72
N TYR A 41 -24.77 19.15 24.60
CA TYR A 41 -25.48 19.83 25.69
C TYR A 41 -26.68 19.03 26.19
N LEU A 42 -27.01 17.92 25.54
CA LEU A 42 -28.19 17.11 25.80
C LEU A 42 -27.77 15.66 26.08
N LYS A 43 -28.48 14.98 26.99
CA LYS A 43 -28.42 13.51 27.13
C LYS A 43 -29.79 12.93 26.70
N PRO A 44 -29.83 11.79 26.01
CA PRO A 44 -31.10 11.18 25.65
C PRO A 44 -31.80 10.74 26.94
N GLN A 45 -33.12 10.94 27.02
CA GLN A 45 -33.90 10.46 28.16
C GLN A 45 -34.17 8.95 28.06
N ASP A 46 -34.35 8.44 26.83
CA ASP A 46 -34.70 7.06 26.55
C ASP A 46 -33.44 6.16 26.48
N GLU A 47 -33.45 5.06 27.23
CA GLU A 47 -32.35 4.08 27.26
C GLU A 47 -32.10 3.43 25.89
N ALA A 48 -33.14 3.20 25.09
CA ALA A 48 -33.00 2.60 23.77
C ALA A 48 -32.26 3.54 22.80
N LEU A 49 -32.53 4.86 22.87
CA LEU A 49 -31.79 5.85 22.10
C LEU A 49 -30.33 5.93 22.57
N LYS A 50 -30.09 5.94 23.88
CA LYS A 50 -28.73 5.93 24.43
C LYS A 50 -27.91 4.73 23.92
N ALA A 51 -28.50 3.54 23.94
CA ALA A 51 -27.86 2.33 23.41
C ALA A 51 -27.61 2.42 21.91
N GLN A 52 -28.54 3.00 21.14
CA GLN A 52 -28.36 3.20 19.70
C GLN A 52 -27.20 4.17 19.39
N GLU A 53 -27.09 5.29 20.09
CA GLU A 53 -26.00 6.25 19.91
C GLU A 53 -24.64 5.63 20.24
N GLN A 54 -24.58 4.89 21.35
CA GLN A 54 -23.37 4.19 21.73
C GLN A 54 -22.96 3.14 20.68
N ALA A 55 -23.92 2.35 20.18
CA ALA A 55 -23.66 1.38 19.12
C ALA A 55 -23.18 2.05 17.81
N LYS A 56 -23.73 3.22 17.46
CA LYS A 56 -23.27 4.01 16.30
C LYS A 56 -21.83 4.51 16.50
N LEU A 57 -21.50 4.98 17.70
CA LEU A 57 -20.14 5.44 18.02
C LEU A 57 -19.13 4.29 17.96
N GLU A 58 -19.46 3.15 18.56
CA GLU A 58 -18.63 1.94 18.53
C GLU A 58 -18.44 1.44 17.10
N ALA A 59 -19.50 1.43 16.28
CA ALA A 59 -19.41 1.08 14.87
C ALA A 59 -18.52 2.05 14.07
N LYS A 60 -18.60 3.35 14.36
CA LYS A 60 -17.75 4.36 13.73
C LYS A 60 -16.28 4.19 14.12
N GLN A 61 -15.98 4.00 15.40
CA GLN A 61 -14.63 3.74 15.88
C GLN A 61 -14.04 2.49 15.23
N LYS A 62 -14.81 1.40 15.19
CA LYS A 62 -14.39 0.16 14.52
C LYS A 62 -14.14 0.35 13.01
N ALA A 63 -14.97 1.16 12.34
CA ALA A 63 -14.77 1.48 10.93
C ALA A 63 -13.50 2.32 10.72
N GLU A 64 -13.21 3.29 11.60
CA GLU A 64 -11.98 4.09 11.56
C GLU A 64 -10.74 3.22 11.83
N GLU A 65 -10.79 2.31 12.80
CA GLU A 65 -9.70 1.35 13.07
C GLU A 65 -9.43 0.43 11.87
N LEU A 66 -10.48 -0.13 11.26
CA LEU A 66 -10.34 -0.97 10.06
C LEU A 66 -9.76 -0.18 8.88
N ALA A 67 -10.17 1.09 8.71
CA ALA A 67 -9.64 1.95 7.66
C ALA A 67 -8.14 2.24 7.89
N GLN A 68 -7.73 2.50 9.13
CA GLN A 68 -6.32 2.71 9.48
C GLN A 68 -5.48 1.46 9.24
N GLN A 69 -5.99 0.27 9.61
CA GLN A 69 -5.31 -1.00 9.35
C GLN A 69 -5.15 -1.25 7.85
N ALA A 70 -6.20 -1.02 7.06
CA ALA A 70 -6.14 -1.19 5.60
C ALA A 70 -5.13 -0.24 4.95
N GLU A 71 -5.04 1.02 5.39
CA GLU A 71 -4.05 1.96 4.86
C GLU A 71 -2.62 1.57 5.25
N ALA A 72 -2.41 1.09 6.48
CA ALA A 72 -1.11 0.59 6.93
C ALA A 72 -0.66 -0.64 6.12
N GLU A 73 -1.56 -1.60 5.89
CA GLU A 73 -1.26 -2.78 5.06
C GLU A 73 -0.93 -2.40 3.61
N LYS A 74 -1.71 -1.47 3.04
CA LYS A 74 -1.46 -0.94 1.70
C LYS A 74 -0.09 -0.28 1.60
N GLN A 75 0.29 0.53 2.59
CA GLN A 75 1.59 1.18 2.62
C GLN A 75 2.74 0.16 2.71
N ALA A 76 2.60 -0.86 3.55
CA ALA A 76 3.57 -1.95 3.66
C ALA A 76 3.71 -2.74 2.34
N MET A 77 2.60 -2.96 1.62
CA MET A 77 2.65 -3.58 0.29
C MET A 77 3.37 -2.70 -0.74
N ILE A 78 3.14 -1.39 -0.73
CA ILE A 78 3.82 -0.45 -1.64
C ILE A 78 5.34 -0.48 -1.41
N GLU A 79 5.76 -0.44 -0.14
CA GLU A 79 7.18 -0.54 0.22
C GLU A 79 7.78 -1.87 -0.25
N ARG A 80 7.06 -2.97 -0.03
CA ARG A 80 7.53 -4.29 -0.48
C ARG A 80 7.64 -4.42 -1.99
N VAL A 81 6.70 -3.83 -2.74
CA VAL A 81 6.77 -3.79 -4.20
C VAL A 81 7.99 -2.98 -4.65
N SER A 82 8.24 -1.82 -4.04
CA SER A 82 9.40 -0.99 -4.37
C SER A 82 10.73 -1.72 -4.11
N GLU A 83 10.86 -2.44 -3.00
CA GLU A 83 12.04 -3.28 -2.73
C GLU A 83 12.23 -4.39 -3.78
N LEU A 84 11.14 -5.05 -4.17
CA LEU A 84 11.19 -6.12 -5.18
C LEU A 84 11.58 -5.57 -6.56
N GLU A 85 11.08 -4.39 -6.93
CA GLU A 85 11.44 -3.72 -8.18
C GLU A 85 12.94 -3.37 -8.21
N GLN A 86 13.50 -2.88 -7.11
CA GLN A 86 14.94 -2.62 -6.99
C GLN A 86 15.74 -3.92 -7.13
N LEU A 87 15.33 -4.99 -6.45
CA LEU A 87 16.02 -6.27 -6.51
C LEU A 87 15.99 -6.87 -7.93
N VAL A 88 14.88 -6.72 -8.66
CA VAL A 88 14.78 -7.15 -10.06
C VAL A 88 15.76 -6.36 -10.93
N GLN A 89 15.81 -5.04 -10.79
CA GLN A 89 16.75 -4.21 -11.55
C GLN A 89 18.21 -4.57 -11.28
N GLU A 90 18.57 -4.82 -10.02
CA GLU A 90 19.91 -5.27 -9.65
C GLU A 90 20.25 -6.61 -10.30
N LYS A 91 19.30 -7.56 -10.30
CA LYS A 91 19.49 -8.89 -10.90
C LYS A 91 19.58 -8.83 -12.42
N ASP A 92 18.79 -7.99 -13.07
CA ASP A 92 18.87 -7.78 -14.52
C ASP A 92 20.23 -7.19 -14.91
N ALA A 93 20.72 -6.19 -14.18
CA ALA A 93 22.06 -5.62 -14.41
C ALA A 93 23.19 -6.66 -14.19
N GLU A 94 23.04 -7.52 -13.18
CA GLU A 94 23.98 -8.62 -12.93
C GLU A 94 23.97 -9.65 -14.08
N ILE A 95 22.78 -9.99 -14.61
CA ILE A 95 22.63 -10.89 -15.77
C ILE A 95 23.28 -10.27 -17.01
N GLU A 96 23.04 -8.99 -17.30
CA GLU A 96 23.65 -8.31 -18.44
C GLU A 96 25.18 -8.34 -18.35
N LYS A 97 25.73 -8.04 -17.16
CA LYS A 97 27.18 -8.09 -16.92
C LYS A 97 27.74 -9.49 -17.16
N LEU A 98 27.14 -10.52 -16.56
CA LEU A 98 27.60 -11.90 -16.71
C LEU A 98 27.48 -12.37 -18.17
N THR A 99 26.44 -11.94 -18.88
CA THR A 99 26.26 -12.25 -20.30
C THR A 99 27.35 -11.61 -21.17
N ALA A 100 27.72 -10.36 -20.88
CA ALA A 100 28.83 -9.70 -21.55
C ALA A 100 30.16 -10.43 -21.28
N GLU A 101 30.45 -10.78 -20.03
CA GLU A 101 31.64 -11.54 -19.65
C GLU A 101 31.72 -12.88 -20.39
N LEU A 102 30.63 -13.66 -20.43
CA LEU A 102 30.57 -14.93 -21.16
C LEU A 102 30.80 -14.75 -22.66
N THR A 103 30.26 -13.68 -23.26
CA THR A 103 30.46 -13.38 -24.69
C THR A 103 31.93 -13.08 -24.98
N THR A 104 32.60 -12.30 -24.11
CA THR A 104 34.02 -11.99 -24.29
C THR A 104 34.91 -13.23 -24.14
N LEU A 105 34.64 -14.08 -23.15
CA LEU A 105 35.39 -15.32 -22.93
C LEU A 105 35.23 -16.29 -24.10
N THR A 106 34.01 -16.46 -24.61
CA THR A 106 33.74 -17.35 -25.75
C THR A 106 34.40 -16.84 -27.03
N GLN A 107 34.40 -15.52 -27.26
CA GLN A 107 35.12 -14.93 -28.39
C GLN A 107 36.64 -15.12 -28.27
N ALA A 108 37.22 -14.86 -27.09
CA ALA A 108 38.64 -15.06 -26.85
C ALA A 108 39.07 -16.52 -27.03
N GLU A 109 38.24 -17.47 -26.61
CA GLU A 109 38.48 -18.89 -26.80
C GLU A 109 38.41 -19.30 -28.28
N ALA A 110 37.44 -18.78 -29.02
CA ALA A 110 37.33 -18.99 -30.47
C ALA A 110 38.56 -18.44 -31.22
N GLU A 111 39.01 -17.23 -30.89
CA GLU A 111 40.20 -16.60 -31.47
C GLU A 111 41.47 -17.43 -31.20
N LYS A 112 41.63 -17.91 -29.96
CA LYS A 112 42.75 -18.79 -29.59
C LYS A 112 42.75 -20.09 -30.40
N ILE A 113 41.59 -20.74 -30.56
CA ILE A 113 41.46 -21.95 -31.38
C ILE A 113 41.82 -21.65 -32.84
N GLN A 114 41.37 -20.52 -33.39
CA GLN A 114 41.69 -20.09 -34.75
C GLN A 114 43.20 -19.92 -34.94
N GLN A 115 43.88 -19.31 -33.97
CA GLN A 115 45.34 -19.16 -33.98
C GLN A 115 46.05 -20.51 -33.95
N ASP A 116 45.69 -21.40 -33.02
CA ASP A 116 46.28 -22.75 -32.92
C ASP A 116 46.12 -23.57 -34.22
N VAL A 117 44.99 -23.42 -34.91
CA VAL A 117 44.73 -24.08 -36.21
C VAL A 117 45.59 -23.49 -37.33
N THR A 118 45.75 -22.17 -37.39
CA THR A 118 46.58 -21.51 -38.41
C THR A 118 48.07 -21.84 -38.24
N GLU A 119 48.57 -21.88 -37.01
CA GLU A 119 49.96 -22.27 -36.72
C GLU A 119 50.24 -23.75 -37.10
N LYS A 120 49.31 -24.67 -36.81
CA LYS A 120 49.44 -26.09 -37.20
C LYS A 120 49.43 -26.29 -38.71
N THR A 121 48.59 -25.56 -39.44
CA THR A 121 48.49 -25.65 -40.91
C THR A 121 49.70 -25.03 -41.61
N ALA A 122 50.24 -23.92 -41.09
CA ALA A 122 51.49 -23.33 -41.57
C ALA A 122 52.70 -24.27 -41.37
N GLY A 123 52.81 -24.94 -40.22
CA GLY A 123 53.87 -25.91 -39.96
C GLY A 123 53.82 -27.17 -40.85
N HIS A 124 52.62 -27.59 -41.27
CA HIS A 124 52.45 -28.76 -42.15
C HIS A 124 52.87 -28.48 -43.60
N THR A 125 52.63 -27.27 -44.12
CA THR A 125 53.00 -26.87 -45.49
C THR A 125 54.51 -26.65 -45.67
N HIS A 126 55.23 -26.31 -44.61
CA HIS A 126 56.70 -26.17 -44.67
C HIS A 126 57.42 -27.53 -44.70
N LYS A 127 56.93 -28.55 -43.98
CA LYS A 127 57.51 -29.90 -43.96
C LYS A 127 57.32 -30.69 -45.26
N THR A 128 56.27 -30.41 -46.03
CA THR A 128 56.02 -31.08 -47.31
C THR A 128 56.90 -30.53 -48.44
N LYS A 129 57.26 -29.24 -48.42
CA LYS A 129 58.20 -28.66 -49.40
C LYS A 129 59.66 -29.08 -49.21
N GLU A 130 60.07 -29.43 -47.99
CA GLU A 130 61.45 -29.85 -47.68
C GLU A 130 61.71 -31.33 -48.00
N LYS A 131 60.68 -32.18 -47.94
CA LYS A 131 60.78 -33.62 -48.30
C LYS A 131 60.72 -33.90 -49.81
N GLY A 132 60.34 -32.93 -50.64
CA GLY A 132 60.25 -33.08 -52.10
C GLY A 132 61.50 -32.63 -52.88
N LYS A 133 62.62 -32.33 -52.20
CA LYS A 133 63.83 -31.75 -52.81
C LYS A 133 65.11 -32.59 -52.65
N LYS A 134 64.97 -33.89 -52.32
CA LYS A 134 66.09 -34.84 -52.29
C LYS A 134 66.00 -35.84 -53.43
#